data_AF-A0A2N1HBR0-F1
#
_entry.id   AF-A0A2N1HBR0-F1
#
_cell.length_a   1.000
_cell.length_b   1.000
_cell.length_c   1.000
_cell.angle_alpha   90.00
_cell.angle_beta   90.00
_cell.angle_gamma   90.00
#
_symmetry.space_group_name_H-M   'P 1'
#
loop_
_entity.id
_entity.type
_entity.pdbx_description
1 polymer ?
#
loop_
_entity_poly.entity_id
_entity_poly.type
_entity_poly.pdbx_seq_one_letter_code
_entity_poly.pdbx_strand_id
1 'polypeptide(L)'
;MKALNKKSNKTLNLISLAVLAALAGCDGSDGTSGDNGTQGTSSLISQTLVTIGHEQCLNGGVQIDSGLDSDSSGILDAGEITTTEFVCKPTVTQMQGSSLTATTNNLWYEQGQNILGQAQLNAKSLVNARGKAKNVILFVGDGMGLSTVTAARILAGQQLGKLGEEHELSFDKFPYSGFAKTYNVDAQTPDSAGTMTAMMSGVKTDAGVIGVAEAIKRGDCATASGNELVTALELAEIAGKSTGIISTARITHATPAATYAKSAERNWEDISDMPATAIAAGCVDIASQLISFESDIESRFSGTDVDGIDVVLGGGRRHFLPKDAAYNTADATSSIEGDRTDGRDLTAEWQAQYPTGSFVIDQAGFDAVDADATQRLFGLFNESHMQYEADRKNDISGEPSLREMTDKAIDILDNNKEGFFLMVEAGRIDHGHHAGSAHGALTDTIAFADAVQAAVENTDPEETLIIVTADHSHVFTMAGYPKRGNPILGKVVSVGKTEPSLAKDGMPYTTLGYTNGKGFRDLGSETDADEGYNGDAITGRQDLTLVDTNSAGFHQESLVPRGSETHAGEDVGIYAMGPGAHLVTGTNEQSVIFHVMDYAADLVKQAEKAIN
;
A
#
# COMPACT_ATOMS: atom_id res chain seq x y z
N MET A 1 21.20 -43.96 7.61
CA MET A 1 22.14 -45.03 8.00
C MET A 1 22.81 -44.65 9.31
N LYS A 2 22.90 -45.62 10.24
CA LYS A 2 23.53 -45.60 11.59
C LYS A 2 22.85 -44.73 12.66
N ALA A 3 22.65 -45.16 13.90
CA ALA A 3 22.54 -46.46 14.57
C ALA A 3 22.32 -46.18 16.08
N LEU A 4 21.21 -46.70 16.61
CA LEU A 4 21.14 -47.53 17.83
C LEU A 4 21.76 -47.01 19.14
N ASN A 5 20.93 -46.92 20.18
CA ASN A 5 21.32 -47.54 21.45
C ASN A 5 20.11 -48.10 22.21
N LYS A 6 20.04 -49.43 22.23
CA LYS A 6 19.10 -50.28 22.97
C LYS A 6 19.94 -50.99 24.04
N LYS A 7 19.60 -50.85 25.32
CA LYS A 7 20.09 -51.69 26.44
C LYS A 7 18.84 -52.13 27.21
N SER A 8 18.30 -53.33 27.00
CA SER A 8 18.72 -54.66 27.50
C SER A 8 18.67 -54.80 29.02
N ASN A 9 17.54 -55.38 29.47
CA ASN A 9 17.32 -56.34 30.57
C ASN A 9 18.48 -56.63 31.52
N LYS A 10 18.19 -56.58 32.83
CA LYS A 10 18.64 -57.59 33.80
C LYS A 10 17.58 -57.87 34.86
N THR A 11 17.01 -59.07 34.74
CA THR A 11 16.41 -59.88 35.79
C THR A 11 17.40 -60.07 36.95
N LEU A 12 16.93 -59.94 38.19
CA LEU A 12 17.67 -60.35 39.39
C LEU A 12 16.87 -61.42 40.13
N ASN A 13 17.29 -62.67 39.96
CA ASN A 13 16.91 -63.80 40.79
C ASN A 13 17.72 -63.74 42.09
N LEU A 14 17.05 -63.84 43.24
CA LEU A 14 17.67 -64.19 44.51
C LEU A 14 16.95 -65.38 45.12
N ILE A 15 17.66 -66.51 45.07
CA ILE A 15 17.35 -67.79 45.68
C ILE A 15 17.75 -67.70 47.16
N SER A 16 16.85 -68.07 48.06
CA SER A 16 17.23 -68.59 49.38
C SER A 16 16.31 -69.75 49.75
N LEU A 17 16.98 -70.82 50.19
CA LEU A 17 16.54 -72.18 50.36
C LEU A 17 16.42 -72.44 51.87
N ALA A 18 15.25 -72.83 52.37
CA ALA A 18 15.15 -73.56 53.64
C ALA A 18 13.92 -74.46 53.66
N VAL A 19 14.21 -75.76 53.68
CA VAL A 19 13.33 -76.91 53.76
C VAL A 19 12.81 -77.07 55.19
N LEU A 20 11.51 -77.36 55.38
CA LEU A 20 11.08 -78.33 56.41
C LEU A 20 9.71 -78.96 56.08
N ALA A 21 9.61 -80.23 56.45
CA ALA A 21 8.69 -81.25 56.00
C ALA A 21 7.20 -81.07 56.37
N ALA A 22 6.37 -81.31 55.36
CA ALA A 22 5.17 -82.15 55.29
C ALA A 22 4.33 -82.41 56.56
N LEU A 23 3.05 -82.00 56.50
CA LEU A 23 1.94 -82.84 56.90
C LEU A 23 0.85 -82.79 55.81
N ALA A 24 0.49 -83.98 55.32
CA ALA A 24 -0.51 -84.20 54.30
C ALA A 24 -1.92 -83.88 54.82
N GLY A 25 -2.65 -83.06 54.07
CA GLY A 25 -4.09 -82.89 54.17
C GLY A 25 -4.67 -82.93 52.76
N CYS A 26 -5.68 -83.79 52.56
CA CYS A 26 -6.30 -84.07 51.27
C CYS A 26 -6.86 -82.80 50.61
N ASP A 27 -6.66 -82.64 49.31
CA ASP A 27 -7.31 -81.64 48.47
C ASP A 27 -8.77 -82.05 48.21
N GLY A 28 -9.70 -81.21 48.69
CA GLY A 28 -11.08 -81.21 48.22
C GLY A 28 -11.14 -80.55 46.84
N SER A 29 -12.06 -81.03 45.99
CA SER A 29 -12.36 -80.48 44.67
C SER A 29 -12.57 -78.97 44.68
N ASP A 30 -11.98 -78.25 43.72
CA ASP A 30 -12.22 -76.82 43.51
C ASP A 30 -13.74 -76.54 43.40
N GLY A 31 -14.20 -75.52 44.10
CA GLY A 31 -15.56 -75.00 43.94
C GLY A 31 -15.74 -74.33 42.57
N THR A 32 -16.96 -74.35 42.04
CA THR A 32 -17.34 -73.59 40.86
C THR A 32 -16.99 -72.10 41.03
N SER A 33 -16.37 -71.49 40.02
CA SER A 33 -16.16 -70.04 39.98
C SER A 33 -17.49 -69.31 40.22
N GLY A 34 -17.49 -68.30 41.09
CA GLY A 34 -18.65 -67.44 41.26
C GLY A 34 -18.91 -66.60 40.01
N ASP A 35 -20.15 -66.15 39.82
CA ASP A 35 -20.52 -65.23 38.75
C ASP A 35 -19.70 -63.94 38.84
N ASN A 36 -19.24 -63.43 37.69
CA ASN A 36 -18.60 -62.12 37.63
C ASN A 36 -19.59 -61.04 38.13
N GLY A 37 -19.12 -60.10 38.95
CA GLY A 37 -19.91 -58.93 39.32
C GLY A 37 -20.29 -58.08 38.10
N THR A 38 -21.38 -57.33 38.19
CA THR A 38 -21.76 -56.32 37.18
C THR A 38 -20.65 -55.30 37.00
N GLN A 39 -20.33 -54.94 35.75
CA GLN A 39 -19.36 -53.87 35.46
C GLN A 39 -19.81 -52.56 36.13
N GLY A 40 -18.91 -51.89 36.86
CA GLY A 40 -19.19 -50.58 37.45
C GLY A 40 -19.23 -49.49 36.38
N THR A 41 -19.95 -48.39 36.64
CA THR A 41 -19.98 -47.22 35.77
C THR A 41 -18.62 -46.51 35.79
N SER A 42 -18.16 -46.08 34.61
CA SER A 42 -16.90 -45.37 34.44
C SER A 42 -17.03 -43.93 34.93
N SER A 43 -16.06 -43.42 35.70
CA SER A 43 -15.99 -41.98 35.98
C SER A 43 -15.18 -41.29 34.90
N LEU A 44 -15.73 -40.21 34.35
CA LEU A 44 -15.08 -39.40 33.32
C LEU A 44 -14.80 -37.99 33.83
N ILE A 45 -13.75 -37.40 33.28
CA ILE A 45 -13.32 -36.02 33.53
C ILE A 45 -13.14 -35.34 32.19
N SER A 46 -13.77 -34.18 32.01
CA SER A 46 -13.57 -33.30 30.87
C SER A 46 -12.88 -32.02 31.31
N GLN A 47 -12.00 -31.48 30.47
CA GLN A 47 -11.30 -30.23 30.71
C GLN A 47 -11.58 -29.26 29.58
N THR A 48 -12.16 -28.12 29.91
CA THR A 48 -12.44 -27.05 28.96
C THR A 48 -11.57 -25.84 29.30
N LEU A 49 -10.86 -25.31 28.30
CA LEU A 49 -10.04 -24.11 28.48
C LEU A 49 -10.94 -22.89 28.72
N VAL A 50 -10.70 -22.17 29.81
CA VAL A 50 -11.41 -20.94 30.15
C VAL A 50 -10.63 -19.75 29.60
N THR A 51 -11.27 -18.98 28.72
CA THR A 51 -10.66 -17.79 28.10
C THR A 51 -10.46 -16.67 29.11
N ILE A 52 -9.52 -15.78 28.80
CA ILE A 52 -9.25 -14.58 29.61
C ILE A 52 -10.50 -13.68 29.59
N GLY A 53 -10.87 -13.13 30.74
CA GLY A 53 -12.09 -12.32 30.92
C GLY A 53 -13.33 -13.11 31.32
N HIS A 54 -13.23 -14.42 31.54
CA HIS A 54 -14.33 -15.25 32.06
C HIS A 54 -14.69 -14.87 33.50
N GLU A 55 -16.00 -14.86 33.81
CA GLU A 55 -16.53 -14.39 35.10
C GLU A 55 -15.96 -15.11 36.33
N GLN A 56 -15.66 -16.40 36.20
CA GLN A 56 -15.11 -17.21 37.30
C GLN A 56 -13.57 -17.24 37.34
N CYS A 57 -12.91 -17.08 36.19
CA CYS A 57 -11.45 -17.04 36.07
C CYS A 57 -11.03 -15.86 35.19
N LEU A 58 -10.95 -14.67 35.78
CA LEU A 58 -10.66 -13.43 35.05
C LEU A 58 -9.36 -13.51 34.23
N ASN A 59 -8.35 -14.22 34.74
CA ASN A 59 -7.05 -14.40 34.08
C ASN A 59 -6.99 -15.65 33.17
N GLY A 60 -8.14 -16.23 32.85
CA GLY A 60 -8.25 -17.54 32.22
C GLY A 60 -7.95 -18.69 33.18
N GLY A 61 -8.17 -19.93 32.73
CA GLY A 61 -8.03 -21.12 33.57
C GLY A 61 -8.47 -22.38 32.84
N VAL A 62 -8.78 -23.42 33.60
CA VAL A 62 -9.39 -24.65 33.09
C VAL A 62 -10.62 -24.95 33.94
N GLN A 63 -11.74 -25.19 33.28
CA GLN A 63 -12.93 -25.77 33.89
C GLN A 63 -12.78 -27.29 33.83
N ILE A 64 -12.97 -27.95 34.97
CA ILE A 64 -12.91 -29.39 35.11
C ILE A 64 -14.30 -29.88 35.47
N ASP A 65 -14.90 -30.63 34.55
CA ASP A 65 -16.19 -31.28 34.75
C ASP A 65 -15.96 -32.77 35.02
N SER A 66 -16.66 -33.32 36.00
CA SER A 66 -16.56 -34.75 36.35
C SER A 66 -17.92 -35.37 36.62
N GLY A 67 -18.05 -36.64 36.22
CA GLY A 67 -19.31 -37.36 36.28
C GLY A 67 -19.15 -38.87 36.09
N LEU A 68 -20.28 -39.58 36.17
CA LEU A 68 -20.36 -40.99 35.84
C LEU A 68 -20.93 -41.11 34.43
N ASP A 69 -20.22 -41.83 33.56
CA ASP A 69 -20.65 -42.22 32.23
C ASP A 69 -21.78 -43.24 32.36
N SER A 70 -23.00 -42.71 32.43
CA SER A 70 -24.20 -43.43 32.80
C SER A 70 -24.80 -44.18 31.62
N ASP A 71 -24.50 -43.72 30.40
CA ASP A 71 -24.89 -44.36 29.15
C ASP A 71 -23.78 -45.20 28.51
N SER A 72 -22.58 -45.21 29.11
CA SER A 72 -21.41 -45.97 28.68
C SER A 72 -20.90 -45.57 27.28
N SER A 73 -21.07 -44.29 26.92
CA SER A 73 -20.63 -43.72 25.64
C SER A 73 -19.13 -43.40 25.60
N GLY A 74 -18.47 -43.29 26.75
CA GLY A 74 -17.06 -42.90 26.87
C GLY A 74 -16.83 -41.39 26.71
N ILE A 75 -17.88 -40.58 26.67
CA ILE A 75 -17.82 -39.10 26.60
C ILE A 75 -18.63 -38.56 27.78
N LEU A 76 -18.13 -37.51 28.45
CA LEU A 76 -18.86 -36.89 29.55
C LEU A 76 -19.86 -35.85 29.01
N ASP A 77 -21.13 -36.24 28.89
CA ASP A 77 -22.19 -35.36 28.41
C ASP A 77 -22.69 -34.39 29.48
N ALA A 78 -23.30 -33.28 29.06
CA ALA A 78 -23.75 -32.21 29.97
C ALA A 78 -24.72 -32.68 31.08
N GLY A 79 -25.51 -33.73 30.81
CA GLY A 79 -26.43 -34.33 31.79
C GLY A 79 -25.75 -35.27 32.79
N GLU A 80 -24.50 -35.65 32.55
CA GLU A 80 -23.72 -36.59 33.37
C GLU A 80 -22.74 -35.87 34.30
N ILE A 81 -22.53 -34.57 34.10
CA ILE A 81 -21.68 -33.74 34.94
C ILE A 81 -22.30 -33.61 36.32
N THR A 82 -21.59 -34.12 37.32
CA THR A 82 -22.01 -34.07 38.74
C THR A 82 -21.22 -33.05 39.55
N THR A 83 -20.05 -32.64 39.05
CA THR A 83 -19.20 -31.64 39.71
C THR A 83 -18.44 -30.84 38.67
N THR A 84 -18.48 -29.52 38.81
CA THR A 84 -17.72 -28.56 38.00
C THR A 84 -16.81 -27.76 38.93
N GLU A 85 -15.52 -27.76 38.64
CA GLU A 85 -14.49 -27.03 39.39
C GLU A 85 -13.69 -26.14 38.45
N PHE A 86 -13.25 -24.98 38.95
CA PHE A 86 -12.46 -24.03 38.17
C PHE A 86 -11.04 -23.92 38.72
N VAL A 87 -10.06 -24.24 37.89
CA VAL A 87 -8.64 -24.01 38.19
C VAL A 87 -8.21 -22.72 37.50
N CYS A 88 -8.38 -21.61 38.21
CA CYS A 88 -8.04 -20.28 37.69
C CYS A 88 -6.55 -19.99 37.77
N LYS A 89 -6.03 -19.26 36.77
CA LYS A 89 -4.66 -18.73 36.85
C LYS A 89 -4.55 -17.70 37.98
N PRO A 90 -3.53 -17.80 38.86
CA PRO A 90 -3.41 -16.95 40.04
C PRO A 90 -3.18 -15.48 39.66
N THR A 91 -3.66 -14.56 40.49
CA THR A 91 -3.33 -13.13 40.39
C THR A 91 -1.89 -12.90 40.84
N VAL A 92 -1.06 -12.33 39.97
CA VAL A 92 0.34 -12.04 40.25
C VAL A 92 0.45 -10.83 41.20
N THR A 93 0.86 -11.06 42.46
CA THR A 93 0.97 -10.02 43.51
C THR A 93 2.40 -9.76 44.00
N GLN A 94 3.40 -10.50 43.50
CA GLN A 94 4.83 -10.29 43.78
C GLN A 94 5.70 -10.51 42.53
N MET A 95 6.78 -9.73 42.37
CA MET A 95 7.78 -9.92 41.32
C MET A 95 8.83 -10.94 41.77
N GLN A 96 8.57 -12.23 41.54
CA GLN A 96 9.59 -13.29 41.59
C GLN A 96 9.30 -14.29 40.47
N GLY A 97 10.34 -15.01 40.00
CA GLY A 97 10.27 -15.95 38.87
C GLY A 97 8.96 -16.77 38.79
N SER A 98 8.52 -17.07 37.57
CA SER A 98 7.17 -17.52 37.15
C SER A 98 6.08 -16.44 37.08
N SER A 99 6.18 -15.33 37.84
CA SER A 99 5.13 -14.29 37.83
C SER A 99 5.24 -13.31 36.67
N LEU A 100 6.45 -13.09 36.14
CA LEU A 100 6.68 -12.40 34.87
C LEU A 100 6.43 -13.30 33.65
N THR A 101 6.43 -14.62 33.81
CA THR A 101 6.39 -15.55 32.67
C THR A 101 5.11 -15.41 31.85
N ALA A 102 3.98 -15.07 32.47
CA ALA A 102 2.75 -14.77 31.75
C ALA A 102 2.86 -13.48 30.90
N THR A 103 3.63 -12.49 31.35
CA THR A 103 3.90 -11.25 30.60
C THR A 103 4.96 -11.48 29.53
N THR A 104 6.08 -12.12 29.87
CA THR A 104 7.21 -12.29 28.94
C THR A 104 6.93 -13.31 27.84
N ASN A 105 6.03 -14.27 28.08
CA ASN A 105 5.56 -15.22 27.07
C ASN A 105 4.25 -14.74 26.40
N ASN A 106 3.82 -13.51 26.67
CA ASN A 106 2.68 -12.93 25.96
C ASN A 106 3.11 -12.56 24.54
N LEU A 107 2.30 -12.91 23.55
CA LEU A 107 2.58 -12.65 22.13
C LEU A 107 2.96 -11.18 21.86
N TRP A 108 2.23 -10.22 22.43
CA TRP A 108 2.50 -8.79 22.23
C TRP A 108 3.83 -8.35 22.83
N TYR A 109 4.21 -8.96 23.97
CA TYR A 109 5.48 -8.68 24.61
C TYR A 109 6.64 -9.21 23.76
N GLU A 110 6.55 -10.45 23.27
CA GLU A 110 7.54 -11.06 22.40
C GLU A 110 7.67 -10.30 21.07
N GLN A 111 6.55 -9.93 20.45
CA GLN A 111 6.54 -9.09 19.25
C GLN A 111 7.23 -7.74 19.48
N GLY A 112 6.95 -7.06 20.59
CA GLY A 112 7.62 -5.82 20.95
C GLY A 112 9.13 -5.99 21.12
N GLN A 113 9.59 -7.07 21.76
CA GLN A 113 11.02 -7.37 21.88
C GLN A 113 11.66 -7.67 20.51
N ASN A 114 10.97 -8.40 19.64
CA ASN A 114 11.46 -8.72 18.30
C ASN A 114 11.63 -7.45 17.45
N ILE A 115 10.68 -6.51 17.51
CA ILE A 115 10.78 -5.20 16.83
C ILE A 115 12.03 -4.44 17.30
N LEU A 116 12.28 -4.38 18.62
CA LEU A 116 13.48 -3.73 19.16
C LEU A 116 14.77 -4.43 18.71
N GLY A 117 14.78 -5.76 18.69
CA GLY A 117 15.91 -6.54 18.18
C GLY A 117 16.18 -6.24 16.70
N GLN A 118 15.13 -6.20 15.87
CA GLN A 118 15.25 -5.89 14.44
C GLN A 118 15.74 -4.46 14.22
N ALA A 119 15.23 -3.48 14.96
CA ALA A 119 15.70 -2.09 14.88
C ALA A 119 17.20 -1.97 15.20
N GLN A 120 17.71 -2.73 16.17
CA GLN A 120 19.14 -2.77 16.48
C GLN A 120 19.97 -3.42 15.36
N LEU A 121 19.42 -4.40 14.65
CA LEU A 121 20.08 -4.99 13.48
C LEU A 121 20.11 -4.00 12.32
N ASN A 122 18.99 -3.35 12.02
CA ASN A 122 18.87 -2.34 10.97
C ASN A 122 19.86 -1.17 11.20
N ALA A 123 20.02 -0.73 12.45
CA ALA A 123 20.98 0.32 12.81
C ALA A 123 22.45 -0.13 12.66
N LYS A 124 22.74 -1.44 12.71
CA LYS A 124 24.10 -1.98 12.50
C LYS A 124 24.41 -2.20 11.02
N SER A 125 23.41 -2.49 10.19
CA SER A 125 23.52 -2.64 8.73
C SER A 125 23.32 -1.33 7.97
N LEU A 126 23.44 -0.21 8.68
CA LEU A 126 23.17 1.13 8.18
C LEU A 126 24.22 1.56 7.15
N VAL A 127 23.78 1.95 5.96
CA VAL A 127 24.64 2.44 4.88
C VAL A 127 24.63 3.97 4.86
N ASN A 128 25.72 4.58 5.36
CA ASN A 128 25.84 6.02 5.64
C ASN A 128 26.72 6.81 4.69
N ALA A 129 27.23 6.20 3.63
CA ALA A 129 28.04 6.92 2.66
C ALA A 129 27.12 7.68 1.70
N ARG A 130 27.35 8.99 1.54
CA ARG A 130 26.72 9.80 0.48
C ARG A 130 27.05 9.16 -0.88
N GLY A 131 26.07 9.09 -1.78
CA GLY A 131 26.26 8.55 -3.12
C GLY A 131 26.38 7.03 -3.21
N LYS A 132 25.97 6.30 -2.15
CA LYS A 132 26.03 4.83 -2.15
C LYS A 132 24.83 4.17 -2.82
N ALA A 133 23.69 4.85 -2.94
CA ALA A 133 22.58 4.36 -3.74
C ALA A 133 22.94 4.45 -5.23
N LYS A 134 23.08 3.30 -5.88
CA LYS A 134 23.13 3.16 -7.34
C LYS A 134 21.76 3.52 -7.91
N ASN A 135 20.69 3.05 -7.27
CA ASN A 135 19.32 3.23 -7.73
C ASN A 135 18.49 4.01 -6.71
N VAL A 136 17.56 4.83 -7.19
CA VAL A 136 16.57 5.54 -6.36
C VAL A 136 15.18 5.28 -6.91
N ILE A 137 14.26 4.85 -6.05
CA ILE A 137 12.85 4.68 -6.39
C ILE A 137 12.00 5.52 -5.43
N LEU A 138 11.22 6.45 -5.98
CA LEU A 138 10.23 7.23 -5.27
C LEU A 138 8.83 6.74 -5.63
N PHE A 139 8.15 6.13 -4.66
CA PHE A 139 6.76 5.73 -4.75
C PHE A 139 5.86 6.79 -4.11
N VAL A 140 4.87 7.28 -4.87
CA VAL A 140 3.89 8.27 -4.42
C VAL A 140 2.48 7.69 -4.54
N GLY A 141 1.82 7.48 -3.41
CA GLY A 141 0.36 7.26 -3.41
C GLY A 141 -0.32 8.62 -3.36
N ASP A 142 -0.84 9.11 -4.50
CA ASP A 142 -1.51 10.41 -4.57
C ASP A 142 -2.72 10.42 -3.62
N GLY A 143 -2.77 11.35 -2.68
CA GLY A 143 -3.80 11.39 -1.64
C GLY A 143 -3.73 10.29 -0.56
N MET A 144 -2.66 9.47 -0.51
CA MET A 144 -2.55 8.32 0.42
C MET A 144 -2.20 8.74 1.86
N GLY A 145 -3.12 9.42 2.53
CA GLY A 145 -3.02 9.83 3.93
C GLY A 145 -2.95 8.66 4.94
N LEU A 146 -2.69 8.97 6.22
CA LEU A 146 -2.56 7.94 7.27
C LEU A 146 -3.84 7.13 7.48
N SER A 147 -5.02 7.75 7.32
CA SER A 147 -6.31 7.05 7.37
C SER A 147 -6.47 6.08 6.20
N THR A 148 -6.04 6.47 4.99
CA THR A 148 -6.01 5.63 3.78
C THR A 148 -5.09 4.42 3.98
N VAL A 149 -3.85 4.64 4.41
CA VAL A 149 -2.88 3.55 4.70
C VAL A 149 -3.47 2.55 5.70
N THR A 150 -4.04 3.05 6.81
CA THR A 150 -4.61 2.19 7.86
C THR A 150 -5.79 1.38 7.34
N ALA A 151 -6.72 2.02 6.62
CA ALA A 151 -7.91 1.36 6.09
C ALA A 151 -7.55 0.34 4.99
N ALA A 152 -6.59 0.66 4.12
CA ALA A 152 -6.14 -0.23 3.05
C ALA A 152 -5.47 -1.49 3.61
N ARG A 153 -4.61 -1.34 4.62
CA ARG A 153 -4.01 -2.47 5.34
C ARG A 153 -5.06 -3.39 5.95
N ILE A 154 -6.09 -2.82 6.60
CA ILE A 154 -7.18 -3.61 7.17
C ILE A 154 -7.93 -4.35 6.05
N LEU A 155 -8.26 -3.66 4.95
CA LEU A 155 -8.93 -4.25 3.79
C LEU A 155 -8.12 -5.42 3.21
N ALA A 156 -6.82 -5.22 2.95
CA ALA A 156 -5.92 -6.25 2.45
C ALA A 156 -5.88 -7.48 3.35
N GLY A 157 -5.77 -7.28 4.68
CA GLY A 157 -5.82 -8.39 5.62
C GLY A 157 -7.16 -9.13 5.61
N GLN A 158 -8.28 -8.41 5.46
CA GLN A 158 -9.62 -9.00 5.35
C GLN A 158 -9.80 -9.80 4.05
N GLN A 159 -9.26 -9.32 2.93
CA GLN A 159 -9.26 -10.05 1.65
C GLN A 159 -8.49 -11.37 1.74
N LEU A 160 -7.49 -11.45 2.64
CA LEU A 160 -6.77 -12.69 2.96
C LEU A 160 -7.52 -13.60 3.97
N GLY A 161 -8.77 -13.28 4.32
CA GLY A 161 -9.57 -14.02 5.30
C GLY A 161 -9.10 -13.86 6.75
N LYS A 162 -8.27 -12.85 7.03
CA LYS A 162 -7.82 -12.50 8.39
C LYS A 162 -8.72 -11.40 8.98
N LEU A 163 -8.40 -10.95 10.19
CA LEU A 163 -9.20 -9.90 10.85
C LEU A 163 -8.92 -8.51 10.24
N GLY A 164 -7.69 -8.29 9.80
CA GLY A 164 -7.31 -7.11 9.01
C GLY A 164 -6.29 -6.24 9.73
N GLU A 165 -6.57 -5.87 10.99
CA GLU A 165 -5.78 -4.87 11.71
C GLU A 165 -4.33 -5.28 11.98
N GLU A 166 -4.02 -6.59 11.97
CA GLU A 166 -2.65 -7.11 12.10
C GLU A 166 -1.88 -7.23 10.78
N HIS A 167 -2.52 -6.95 9.65
CA HIS A 167 -1.84 -7.00 8.36
C HIS A 167 -0.77 -5.90 8.27
N GLU A 168 0.20 -6.08 7.40
CA GLU A 168 1.24 -5.10 7.09
C GLU A 168 1.38 -5.08 5.58
N LEU A 169 1.13 -3.91 4.99
CA LEU A 169 1.48 -3.60 3.61
C LEU A 169 3.01 -3.73 3.44
N SER A 170 3.47 -3.80 2.20
CA SER A 170 4.89 -3.98 1.88
C SER A 170 5.79 -2.93 2.55
N PHE A 171 5.40 -1.65 2.47
CA PHE A 171 6.14 -0.53 3.05
C PHE A 171 5.99 -0.35 4.56
N ASP A 172 5.02 -1.01 5.20
CA ASP A 172 4.90 -1.01 6.66
C ASP A 172 6.08 -1.72 7.34
N LYS A 173 6.76 -2.58 6.59
CA LYS A 173 7.93 -3.35 7.02
C LYS A 173 9.24 -2.56 6.87
N PHE A 174 9.19 -1.35 6.29
CA PHE A 174 10.39 -0.56 6.06
C PHE A 174 11.00 -0.12 7.40
N PRO A 175 12.33 -0.13 7.52
CA PRO A 175 13.02 0.06 8.80
C PRO A 175 12.98 1.51 9.31
N TYR A 176 12.69 2.48 8.44
CA TYR A 176 12.68 3.90 8.78
C TYR A 176 11.39 4.57 8.33
N SER A 177 10.88 5.45 9.17
CA SER A 177 9.64 6.18 8.92
C SER A 177 9.68 7.58 9.53
N GLY A 178 8.98 8.51 8.90
CA GLY A 178 8.78 9.87 9.37
C GLY A 178 7.48 10.46 8.81
N PHE A 179 7.32 11.76 8.98
CA PHE A 179 6.17 12.51 8.48
C PHE A 179 6.61 13.67 7.57
N ALA A 180 5.81 13.96 6.54
CA ALA A 180 5.97 15.11 5.65
C ALA A 180 4.83 16.12 5.86
N LYS A 181 5.18 17.38 6.13
CA LYS A 181 4.23 18.51 6.14
C LYS A 181 3.97 18.97 4.71
N THR A 182 2.72 18.92 4.27
CA THR A 182 2.36 18.94 2.84
C THR A 182 1.99 20.31 2.30
N TYR A 183 1.75 21.31 3.15
CA TYR A 183 1.36 22.66 2.72
C TYR A 183 2.23 23.22 1.57
N ASN A 184 1.59 23.84 0.57
CA ASN A 184 2.26 24.65 -0.46
C ASN A 184 2.57 26.04 0.10
N VAL A 185 3.41 26.82 -0.58
CA VAL A 185 3.81 28.14 -0.10
C VAL A 185 2.60 29.07 0.11
N ASP A 186 1.59 28.98 -0.76
CA ASP A 186 0.37 29.80 -0.73
C ASP A 186 -0.89 29.07 -0.21
N ALA A 187 -0.82 27.75 0.08
CA ALA A 187 -1.97 26.93 0.45
C ALA A 187 -1.70 25.98 1.63
N GLN A 188 -2.59 26.02 2.64
CA GLN A 188 -2.51 25.11 3.81
C GLN A 188 -2.86 23.67 3.43
N THR A 189 -3.94 23.51 2.65
CA THR A 189 -4.26 22.26 1.97
C THR A 189 -3.67 22.36 0.57
N PRO A 190 -2.69 21.52 0.23
CA PRO A 190 -1.98 21.65 -1.02
C PRO A 190 -2.72 21.03 -2.21
N ASP A 191 -2.15 21.18 -3.41
CA ASP A 191 -2.43 20.33 -4.55
C ASP A 191 -1.20 19.46 -4.92
N SER A 192 -1.40 18.47 -5.80
CA SER A 192 -0.36 17.54 -6.26
C SER A 192 0.80 18.23 -7.01
N ALA A 193 0.55 19.36 -7.68
CA ALA A 193 1.57 20.06 -8.47
C ALA A 193 2.67 20.67 -7.59
N GLY A 194 2.27 21.46 -6.59
CA GLY A 194 3.24 22.11 -5.71
C GLY A 194 3.95 21.13 -4.76
N THR A 195 3.25 20.06 -4.35
CA THR A 195 3.80 19.01 -3.47
C THR A 195 4.82 18.13 -4.19
N MET A 196 4.50 17.68 -5.41
CA MET A 196 5.45 16.89 -6.19
C MET A 196 6.65 17.73 -6.66
N THR A 197 6.46 19.02 -6.94
CA THR A 197 7.59 19.95 -7.14
C THR A 197 8.51 19.97 -5.93
N ALA A 198 7.97 19.98 -4.71
CA ALA A 198 8.79 19.92 -3.49
C ALA A 198 9.59 18.62 -3.37
N MET A 199 8.96 17.47 -3.66
CA MET A 199 9.60 16.16 -3.59
C MET A 199 10.67 15.95 -4.67
N MET A 200 10.49 16.55 -5.85
CA MET A 200 11.38 16.39 -6.98
C MET A 200 12.50 17.42 -7.07
N SER A 201 12.37 18.60 -6.45
CA SER A 201 13.38 19.66 -6.53
C SER A 201 14.00 20.07 -5.19
N GLY A 202 13.38 19.68 -4.07
CA GLY A 202 13.75 20.15 -2.75
C GLY A 202 13.25 21.57 -2.43
N VAL A 203 12.43 22.16 -3.30
CA VAL A 203 11.89 23.51 -3.13
C VAL A 203 10.36 23.46 -3.17
N LYS A 204 9.72 23.94 -2.09
CA LYS A 204 8.27 24.14 -2.07
C LYS A 204 7.89 25.32 -2.96
N THR A 205 6.76 25.21 -3.63
CA THR A 205 6.20 26.25 -4.49
C THR A 205 4.71 26.44 -4.23
N ASP A 206 4.07 27.30 -5.03
CA ASP A 206 2.65 27.61 -4.98
C ASP A 206 1.79 26.46 -5.52
N ALA A 207 0.51 26.44 -5.16
CA ALA A 207 -0.43 25.43 -5.64
C ALA A 207 -0.75 25.60 -7.14
N GLY A 208 -0.72 24.50 -7.89
CA GLY A 208 -1.10 24.43 -9.30
C GLY A 208 -0.03 24.84 -10.30
N VAL A 209 1.23 25.01 -9.87
CA VAL A 209 2.40 25.25 -10.73
C VAL A 209 3.37 24.07 -10.62
N ILE A 210 4.11 23.80 -11.69
CA ILE A 210 4.91 22.58 -11.85
C ILE A 210 6.36 22.94 -12.12
N GLY A 211 7.29 22.40 -11.32
CA GLY A 211 8.73 22.46 -11.61
C GLY A 211 9.34 23.86 -11.55
N VAL A 212 8.71 24.79 -10.84
CA VAL A 212 9.07 26.22 -10.80
C VAL A 212 9.00 26.76 -9.37
N ALA A 213 9.86 27.72 -9.04
CA ALA A 213 9.95 28.35 -7.72
C ALA A 213 8.73 29.24 -7.40
N GLU A 214 8.57 29.56 -6.11
CA GLU A 214 7.41 30.27 -5.53
C GLU A 214 7.24 31.72 -5.97
N ALA A 215 8.22 32.29 -6.69
CA ALA A 215 8.12 33.63 -7.26
C ALA A 215 7.24 33.68 -8.53
N ILE A 216 6.75 32.53 -9.01
CA ILE A 216 5.89 32.44 -10.17
C ILE A 216 4.48 32.97 -9.88
N LYS A 217 3.74 33.32 -10.93
CA LYS A 217 2.31 33.58 -10.85
C LYS A 217 1.55 32.55 -11.67
N ARG A 218 0.66 31.80 -11.02
CA ARG A 218 -0.15 30.77 -11.66
C ARG A 218 -0.90 31.31 -12.89
N GLY A 219 -0.84 30.56 -13.99
CA GLY A 219 -1.44 30.89 -15.29
C GLY A 219 -0.71 31.98 -16.09
N ASP A 220 0.37 32.56 -15.55
CA ASP A 220 1.14 33.64 -16.19
C ASP A 220 2.47 33.10 -16.72
N CYS A 221 2.44 32.60 -17.96
CA CYS A 221 3.57 32.01 -18.69
C CYS A 221 4.88 32.80 -18.57
N ALA A 222 4.80 34.13 -18.66
CA ALA A 222 5.97 35.00 -18.66
C ALA A 222 6.76 34.97 -17.34
N THR A 223 6.16 34.47 -16.27
CA THR A 223 6.78 34.36 -14.95
C THR A 223 7.51 33.03 -14.71
N ALA A 224 7.39 32.06 -15.63
CA ALA A 224 8.12 30.79 -15.52
C ALA A 224 9.62 30.97 -15.77
N SER A 225 9.98 31.85 -16.72
CA SER A 225 11.38 32.07 -17.10
C SER A 225 12.21 32.63 -15.95
N GLY A 226 13.30 31.94 -15.62
CA GLY A 226 14.19 32.26 -14.51
C GLY A 226 13.77 31.67 -13.16
N ASN A 227 12.62 30.99 -13.10
CA ASN A 227 12.11 30.30 -11.92
C ASN A 227 12.12 28.78 -12.07
N GLU A 228 12.63 28.24 -13.18
CA GLU A 228 12.70 26.80 -13.43
C GLU A 228 13.60 26.11 -12.40
N LEU A 229 13.08 25.07 -11.75
CA LEU A 229 13.82 24.24 -10.82
C LEU A 229 14.38 23.02 -11.53
N VAL A 230 15.50 22.47 -11.03
CA VAL A 230 16.07 21.22 -11.53
C VAL A 230 15.53 20.06 -10.71
N THR A 231 14.99 19.04 -11.36
CA THR A 231 14.37 17.88 -10.71
C THR A 231 15.38 16.76 -10.48
N ALA A 232 15.07 15.83 -9.57
CA ALA A 232 15.87 14.62 -9.36
C ALA A 232 15.94 13.74 -10.62
N LEU A 233 14.91 13.75 -11.47
CA LEU A 233 14.91 13.06 -12.76
C LEU A 233 15.94 13.70 -13.72
N GLU A 234 15.89 15.03 -13.89
CA GLU A 234 16.86 15.77 -14.71
C GLU A 234 18.30 15.58 -14.19
N LEU A 235 18.50 15.58 -12.86
CA LEU A 235 19.82 15.34 -12.27
C LEU A 235 20.31 13.90 -12.48
N ALA A 236 19.42 12.91 -12.39
CA ALA A 236 19.77 11.51 -12.64
C ALA A 236 20.16 11.28 -14.11
N GLU A 237 19.37 11.85 -15.02
CA GLU A 237 19.62 11.82 -16.45
C GLU A 237 21.00 12.42 -16.79
N ILE A 238 21.27 13.65 -16.33
CA ILE A 238 22.56 14.31 -16.55
C ILE A 238 23.72 13.51 -15.93
N ALA A 239 23.47 12.80 -14.82
CA ALA A 239 24.45 11.93 -14.18
C ALA A 239 24.69 10.61 -14.95
N GLY A 240 24.01 10.36 -16.08
CA GLY A 240 24.13 9.16 -16.91
C GLY A 240 23.37 7.94 -16.36
N LYS A 241 22.45 8.16 -15.41
CA LYS A 241 21.54 7.10 -14.93
C LYS A 241 20.35 7.00 -15.87
N SER A 242 19.81 5.80 -16.01
CA SER A 242 18.53 5.64 -16.69
C SER A 242 17.39 6.24 -15.86
N THR A 243 16.37 6.76 -16.51
CA THR A 243 15.27 7.48 -15.86
C THR A 243 13.90 6.91 -16.24
N GLY A 244 13.01 6.85 -15.25
CA GLY A 244 11.70 6.25 -15.40
C GLY A 244 10.58 7.01 -14.69
N ILE A 245 9.41 7.04 -15.33
CA ILE A 245 8.17 7.63 -14.82
C ILE A 245 7.03 6.63 -15.04
N ILE A 246 6.37 6.23 -13.95
CA ILE A 246 5.18 5.37 -14.00
C ILE A 246 4.05 6.07 -13.26
N SER A 247 2.85 6.05 -13.83
CA SER A 247 1.66 6.58 -13.19
C SER A 247 0.40 5.85 -13.64
N THR A 248 -0.55 5.60 -12.74
CA THR A 248 -1.93 5.21 -13.13
C THR A 248 -2.81 6.41 -13.53
N ALA A 249 -2.32 7.64 -13.39
CA ALA A 249 -2.94 8.84 -13.95
C ALA A 249 -2.49 9.08 -15.40
N ARG A 250 -2.89 10.22 -15.96
CA ARG A 250 -2.32 10.71 -17.22
C ARG A 250 -0.85 11.05 -16.97
N ILE A 251 0.06 10.71 -17.86
CA ILE A 251 1.49 11.04 -17.68
C ILE A 251 1.77 12.56 -17.70
N THR A 252 0.80 13.33 -18.18
CA THR A 252 0.74 14.80 -18.17
C THR A 252 0.11 15.37 -16.91
N HIS A 253 -0.43 14.52 -16.03
CA HIS A 253 -1.01 14.94 -14.76
C HIS A 253 0.06 15.53 -13.83
N ALA A 254 -0.36 16.27 -12.81
CA ALA A 254 0.53 17.10 -11.99
C ALA A 254 1.74 16.35 -11.40
N THR A 255 1.51 15.18 -10.81
CA THR A 255 2.55 14.38 -10.16
C THR A 255 3.62 13.87 -11.15
N PRO A 256 3.29 13.15 -12.24
CA PRO A 256 4.30 12.73 -13.21
C PRO A 256 4.91 13.93 -13.93
N ALA A 257 4.12 14.94 -14.28
CA ALA A 257 4.61 16.15 -14.93
C ALA A 257 5.67 16.90 -14.11
N ALA A 258 5.55 16.95 -12.78
CA ALA A 258 6.53 17.60 -11.90
C ALA A 258 7.91 16.94 -11.90
N THR A 259 8.06 15.77 -12.52
CA THR A 259 9.37 15.15 -12.72
C THR A 259 10.14 15.74 -13.90
N TYR A 260 9.47 16.26 -14.94
CA TYR A 260 10.10 16.71 -16.20
C TYR A 260 9.70 18.14 -16.63
N ALA A 261 8.44 18.54 -16.43
CA ALA A 261 7.90 19.78 -16.98
C ALA A 261 8.18 21.00 -16.09
N LYS A 262 8.18 22.18 -16.72
CA LYS A 262 8.14 23.51 -16.11
C LYS A 262 6.89 24.22 -16.62
N SER A 263 5.88 24.39 -15.76
CA SER A 263 4.60 24.99 -16.14
C SER A 263 4.04 25.93 -15.07
N ALA A 264 3.52 27.08 -15.52
CA ALA A 264 2.79 28.02 -14.67
C ALA A 264 1.35 27.57 -14.36
N GLU A 265 0.85 26.51 -15.01
CA GLU A 265 -0.49 25.98 -14.77
C GLU A 265 -0.50 24.48 -15.06
N ARG A 266 -0.84 23.69 -14.04
CA ARG A 266 -0.89 22.22 -14.14
C ARG A 266 -1.88 21.69 -15.18
N ASN A 267 -2.92 22.47 -15.50
CA ASN A 267 -3.94 22.07 -16.47
C ASN A 267 -3.52 22.30 -17.92
N TRP A 268 -2.34 22.86 -18.21
CA TRP A 268 -1.81 22.95 -19.57
C TRP A 268 -1.22 21.62 -20.03
N GLU A 269 -2.00 20.54 -19.90
CA GLU A 269 -1.61 19.16 -20.24
C GLU A 269 -1.30 19.04 -21.74
N ASP A 270 -2.12 19.67 -22.58
CA ASP A 270 -1.84 19.92 -23.99
C ASP A 270 -2.20 21.35 -24.43
N ILE A 271 -1.88 21.69 -25.68
CA ILE A 271 -2.07 23.04 -26.24
C ILE A 271 -3.54 23.52 -26.27
N SER A 272 -4.51 22.61 -26.26
CA SER A 272 -5.94 22.94 -26.28
C SER A 272 -6.46 23.56 -24.98
N ASP A 273 -5.78 23.29 -23.86
CA ASP A 273 -6.09 23.85 -22.54
C ASP A 273 -5.37 25.19 -22.28
N MET A 274 -4.48 25.59 -23.18
CA MET A 274 -3.66 26.80 -23.03
C MET A 274 -4.39 28.06 -23.53
N PRO A 275 -4.35 29.17 -22.78
CA PRO A 275 -4.78 30.46 -23.28
C PRO A 275 -3.93 30.89 -24.50
N ALA A 276 -4.58 31.45 -25.52
CA ALA A 276 -3.89 31.94 -26.72
C ALA A 276 -2.74 32.93 -26.41
N THR A 277 -2.85 33.69 -25.30
CA THR A 277 -1.79 34.59 -24.84
C THR A 277 -0.55 33.85 -24.32
N ALA A 278 -0.73 32.69 -23.67
CA ALA A 278 0.38 31.86 -23.19
C ALA A 278 1.10 31.20 -24.38
N ILE A 279 0.33 30.67 -25.34
CA ILE A 279 0.87 30.11 -26.59
C ILE A 279 1.66 31.17 -27.35
N ALA A 280 1.09 32.37 -27.52
CA ALA A 280 1.76 33.47 -28.22
C ALA A 280 3.01 34.00 -27.48
N ALA A 281 3.09 33.80 -26.16
CA ALA A 281 4.27 34.10 -25.35
C ALA A 281 5.35 33.01 -25.43
N GLY A 282 5.10 31.91 -26.14
CA GLY A 282 6.04 30.81 -26.33
C GLY A 282 6.03 29.76 -25.23
N CYS A 283 5.00 29.73 -24.36
CA CYS A 283 4.86 28.61 -23.45
C CYS A 283 4.55 27.32 -24.21
N VAL A 284 5.05 26.23 -23.67
CA VAL A 284 4.95 24.88 -24.22
C VAL A 284 4.09 24.04 -23.29
N ASP A 285 3.14 23.30 -23.84
CA ASP A 285 2.29 22.39 -23.09
C ASP A 285 3.07 21.22 -22.47
N ILE A 286 2.53 20.62 -21.41
CA ILE A 286 3.21 19.56 -20.65
C ILE A 286 3.52 18.34 -21.52
N ALA A 287 2.58 17.88 -22.36
CA ALA A 287 2.81 16.75 -23.26
C ALA A 287 3.96 17.02 -24.23
N SER A 288 4.04 18.23 -24.80
CA SER A 288 5.18 18.64 -25.64
C SER A 288 6.51 18.62 -24.87
N GLN A 289 6.53 19.06 -23.61
CA GLN A 289 7.74 19.07 -22.78
C GLN A 289 8.25 17.66 -22.46
N LEU A 290 7.37 16.65 -22.39
CA LEU A 290 7.80 15.25 -22.28
C LEU A 290 8.61 14.82 -23.51
N ILE A 291 8.13 15.16 -24.71
CA ILE A 291 8.79 14.80 -25.97
C ILE A 291 10.10 15.59 -26.16
N SER A 292 10.10 16.88 -25.81
CA SER A 292 11.28 17.72 -25.94
C SER A 292 12.29 17.59 -24.80
N PHE A 293 12.05 16.72 -23.81
CA PHE A 293 12.87 16.58 -22.60
C PHE A 293 14.38 16.55 -22.86
N GLU A 294 14.83 15.69 -23.79
CA GLU A 294 16.25 15.60 -24.21
C GLU A 294 16.77 16.97 -24.66
N SER A 295 16.13 17.55 -25.67
CA SER A 295 16.53 18.85 -26.24
C SER A 295 16.40 20.02 -25.26
N ASP A 296 15.46 19.97 -24.31
CA ASP A 296 15.23 21.02 -23.32
C ASP A 296 16.34 21.02 -22.26
N ILE A 297 16.80 19.83 -21.84
CA ILE A 297 17.96 19.70 -20.95
C ILE A 297 19.22 20.22 -21.64
N GLU A 298 19.51 19.76 -22.86
CA GLU A 298 20.69 20.20 -23.62
C GLU A 298 20.72 21.70 -23.90
N SER A 299 19.54 22.28 -24.12
CA SER A 299 19.38 23.73 -24.29
C SER A 299 19.65 24.51 -23.00
N ARG A 300 19.18 24.00 -21.85
CA ARG A 300 19.31 24.66 -20.54
C ARG A 300 20.69 24.50 -19.93
N PHE A 301 21.37 23.38 -20.15
CA PHE A 301 22.65 23.05 -19.55
C PHE A 301 23.73 22.82 -20.62
N SER A 302 24.48 23.87 -20.93
CA SER A 302 25.52 23.78 -21.96
C SER A 302 26.55 22.70 -21.62
N GLY A 303 26.80 21.79 -22.56
CA GLY A 303 27.78 20.72 -22.42
C GLY A 303 27.21 19.37 -21.94
N THR A 304 25.91 19.30 -21.62
CA THR A 304 25.24 18.02 -21.41
C THR A 304 24.95 17.31 -22.74
N ASP A 305 25.05 15.99 -22.71
CA ASP A 305 24.66 15.06 -23.77
C ASP A 305 23.84 13.99 -23.04
N VAL A 306 22.52 14.17 -23.03
CA VAL A 306 21.56 13.27 -22.38
C VAL A 306 20.80 12.51 -23.45
N ASP A 307 20.24 11.36 -23.11
CA ASP A 307 19.60 10.52 -24.12
C ASP A 307 18.08 10.40 -23.93
N GLY A 308 17.54 11.11 -22.95
CA GLY A 308 16.10 11.24 -22.71
C GLY A 308 15.54 10.09 -21.89
N ILE A 309 14.28 10.22 -21.49
CA ILE A 309 13.66 9.31 -20.51
C ILE A 309 13.54 7.89 -21.08
N ASP A 310 14.13 6.91 -20.40
CA ASP A 310 14.13 5.51 -20.83
C ASP A 310 12.74 4.88 -20.74
N VAL A 311 12.02 5.07 -19.62
CA VAL A 311 10.73 4.41 -19.39
C VAL A 311 9.65 5.42 -19.00
N VAL A 312 8.58 5.48 -19.76
CA VAL A 312 7.41 6.31 -19.47
C VAL A 312 6.15 5.46 -19.61
N LEU A 313 5.42 5.25 -18.53
CA LEU A 313 4.26 4.36 -18.50
C LEU A 313 3.07 5.01 -17.77
N GLY A 314 1.92 5.12 -18.43
CA GLY A 314 0.69 5.56 -17.79
C GLY A 314 -0.47 5.75 -18.76
N GLY A 315 -1.43 6.61 -18.42
CA GLY A 315 -2.51 7.02 -19.31
C GLY A 315 -2.23 8.35 -20.02
N GLY A 316 -3.26 8.92 -20.65
CA GLY A 316 -3.31 10.29 -21.13
C GLY A 316 -3.10 10.44 -22.62
N ARG A 317 -3.35 9.38 -23.40
CA ARG A 317 -3.07 9.31 -24.84
C ARG A 317 -3.72 10.45 -25.63
N ARG A 318 -4.88 10.95 -25.22
CA ARG A 318 -5.55 12.11 -25.84
C ARG A 318 -4.68 13.37 -25.95
N HIS A 319 -3.79 13.61 -24.99
CA HIS A 319 -2.93 14.80 -24.94
C HIS A 319 -1.78 14.75 -25.97
N PHE A 320 -1.54 13.58 -26.55
CA PHE A 320 -0.48 13.31 -27.52
C PHE A 320 -0.99 13.21 -28.96
N LEU A 321 -2.30 13.04 -29.16
CA LEU A 321 -2.90 12.82 -30.47
C LEU A 321 -3.59 14.09 -31.03
N PRO A 322 -3.57 14.32 -32.36
CA PRO A 322 -4.34 15.37 -33.00
C PRO A 322 -5.84 15.24 -32.73
N LYS A 323 -6.55 16.37 -32.64
CA LYS A 323 -8.02 16.42 -32.55
C LYS A 323 -8.71 16.05 -33.86
N ASP A 324 -8.49 14.82 -34.31
CA ASP A 324 -8.99 14.23 -35.55
C ASP A 324 -9.24 12.73 -35.35
N ALA A 325 -10.45 12.27 -35.68
CA ALA A 325 -10.87 10.87 -35.56
C ALA A 325 -10.01 9.90 -36.38
N ALA A 326 -9.25 10.39 -37.36
CA ALA A 326 -8.29 9.58 -38.11
C ALA A 326 -7.14 9.04 -37.25
N TYR A 327 -6.91 9.62 -36.06
CA TYR A 327 -5.87 9.21 -35.11
C TYR A 327 -6.41 8.40 -33.94
N ASN A 328 -7.71 8.11 -33.90
CA ASN A 328 -8.29 7.29 -32.83
C ASN A 328 -7.63 5.90 -32.82
N THR A 329 -7.27 5.46 -31.63
CA THR A 329 -6.88 4.09 -31.32
C THR A 329 -8.10 3.15 -31.31
N ALA A 330 -7.85 1.85 -31.31
CA ALA A 330 -8.92 0.85 -31.40
C ALA A 330 -9.82 0.80 -30.15
N ASP A 331 -9.30 1.25 -29.02
CA ASP A 331 -9.91 1.32 -27.69
C ASP A 331 -10.39 2.73 -27.32
N ALA A 332 -10.38 3.69 -28.26
CA ALA A 332 -10.90 5.03 -28.04
C ALA A 332 -12.35 5.00 -27.52
N THR A 333 -12.59 5.70 -26.42
CA THR A 333 -13.91 5.83 -25.78
C THR A 333 -14.68 7.05 -26.30
N SER A 334 -13.94 8.10 -26.68
CA SER A 334 -14.49 9.29 -27.33
C SER A 334 -14.65 9.13 -28.84
N SER A 335 -15.57 9.91 -29.42
CA SER A 335 -15.70 9.98 -30.89
C SER A 335 -14.45 10.54 -31.59
N ILE A 336 -13.70 11.39 -30.89
CA ILE A 336 -12.39 11.91 -31.28
C ILE A 336 -11.54 11.78 -30.03
N GLU A 337 -10.52 10.94 -30.06
CA GLU A 337 -9.67 10.63 -28.91
C GLU A 337 -8.71 11.77 -28.62
N GLY A 338 -8.01 12.29 -29.64
CA GLY A 338 -7.02 13.33 -29.46
C GLY A 338 -7.61 14.70 -29.14
N ASP A 339 -6.89 15.49 -28.34
CA ASP A 339 -7.28 16.84 -27.96
C ASP A 339 -6.41 17.93 -28.59
N ARG A 340 -5.24 17.57 -29.14
CA ARG A 340 -4.28 18.55 -29.65
C ARG A 340 -4.83 19.36 -30.82
N THR A 341 -4.80 20.69 -30.68
CA THR A 341 -5.33 21.65 -31.67
C THR A 341 -4.29 22.18 -32.66
N ASP A 342 -3.03 21.77 -32.53
CA ASP A 342 -1.92 22.14 -33.42
C ASP A 342 -1.66 21.13 -34.54
N GLY A 343 -2.40 20.02 -34.55
CA GLY A 343 -2.28 18.96 -35.56
C GLY A 343 -1.03 18.08 -35.40
N ARG A 344 -0.31 18.18 -34.28
CA ARG A 344 0.86 17.35 -33.99
C ARG A 344 0.44 15.99 -33.43
N ASP A 345 1.11 14.95 -33.90
CA ASP A 345 1.05 13.61 -33.31
C ASP A 345 2.36 13.38 -32.55
N LEU A 346 2.30 13.62 -31.25
CA LEU A 346 3.46 13.52 -30.37
C LEU A 346 3.93 12.08 -30.20
N THR A 347 3.05 11.09 -30.39
CA THR A 347 3.44 9.68 -30.35
C THR A 347 4.32 9.33 -31.55
N ALA A 348 3.95 9.83 -32.74
CA ALA A 348 4.75 9.68 -33.94
C ALA A 348 6.06 10.48 -33.89
N GLU A 349 6.05 11.68 -33.29
CA GLU A 349 7.26 12.47 -33.06
C GLU A 349 8.24 11.72 -32.14
N TRP A 350 7.76 11.15 -31.02
CA TRP A 350 8.58 10.33 -30.13
C TRP A 350 9.19 9.12 -30.84
N GLN A 351 8.40 8.38 -31.61
CA GLN A 351 8.89 7.23 -32.38
C GLN A 351 9.92 7.64 -33.45
N ALA A 352 9.78 8.83 -34.04
CA ALA A 352 10.74 9.35 -35.00
C ALA A 352 12.07 9.77 -34.34
N GLN A 353 12.01 10.30 -33.12
CA GLN A 353 13.18 10.63 -32.31
C GLN A 353 13.90 9.36 -31.82
N TYR A 354 13.14 8.34 -31.44
CA TYR A 354 13.67 7.09 -30.90
C TYR A 354 13.22 5.87 -31.74
N PRO A 355 13.84 5.64 -32.91
CA PRO A 355 13.40 4.61 -33.87
C PRO A 355 13.59 3.17 -33.35
N THR A 356 14.37 2.96 -32.29
CA THR A 356 14.55 1.68 -31.60
C THR A 356 13.71 1.58 -30.32
N GLY A 357 12.99 2.64 -29.95
CA GLY A 357 12.07 2.66 -28.82
C GLY A 357 10.78 1.90 -29.12
N SER A 358 10.18 1.35 -28.08
CA SER A 358 8.88 0.67 -28.15
C SER A 358 7.78 1.60 -27.67
N PHE A 359 6.81 1.89 -28.53
CA PHE A 359 5.57 2.57 -28.14
C PHE A 359 4.44 1.53 -28.03
N VAL A 360 3.78 1.47 -26.88
CA VAL A 360 2.73 0.48 -26.59
C VAL A 360 1.49 1.17 -26.02
N ILE A 361 0.32 0.59 -26.27
CA ILE A 361 -0.96 1.20 -25.89
C ILE A 361 -1.90 0.25 -25.13
N ASP A 362 -1.53 -1.01 -24.98
CA ASP A 362 -2.36 -2.06 -24.39
C ASP A 362 -1.51 -3.12 -23.66
N GLN A 363 -2.18 -4.03 -22.95
CA GLN A 363 -1.54 -5.14 -22.25
C GLN A 363 -0.73 -6.04 -23.20
N ALA A 364 -1.26 -6.34 -24.40
CA ALA A 364 -0.61 -7.26 -25.31
C ALA A 364 0.71 -6.70 -25.86
N GLY A 365 0.74 -5.41 -26.19
CA GLY A 365 1.94 -4.68 -26.59
C GLY A 365 2.94 -4.60 -25.44
N PHE A 366 2.47 -4.30 -24.23
CA PHE A 366 3.28 -4.28 -23.01
C PHE A 366 3.96 -5.64 -22.72
N ASP A 367 3.21 -6.73 -22.79
CA ASP A 367 3.71 -8.09 -22.55
C ASP A 367 4.77 -8.51 -23.59
N ALA A 368 4.65 -8.00 -24.82
CA ALA A 368 5.57 -8.30 -25.91
C ALA A 368 6.92 -7.58 -25.79
N VAL A 369 7.07 -6.61 -24.89
CA VAL A 369 8.33 -5.88 -24.69
C VAL A 369 9.38 -6.79 -24.06
N ASP A 370 10.49 -6.96 -24.80
CA ASP A 370 11.71 -7.62 -24.32
C ASP A 370 12.53 -6.65 -23.47
N ALA A 371 12.51 -6.84 -22.15
CA ALA A 371 13.13 -5.93 -21.20
C ALA A 371 14.67 -5.92 -21.29
N ASP A 372 15.28 -7.01 -21.74
CA ASP A 372 16.74 -7.13 -21.86
C ASP A 372 17.29 -6.36 -23.09
N ALA A 373 16.43 -6.11 -24.07
CA ALA A 373 16.80 -5.50 -25.36
C ALA A 373 16.26 -4.08 -25.55
N THR A 374 15.19 -3.73 -24.84
CA THR A 374 14.53 -2.42 -24.95
C THR A 374 15.35 -1.37 -24.24
N GLN A 375 15.70 -0.30 -24.97
CA GLN A 375 16.36 0.88 -24.39
C GLN A 375 15.34 1.93 -23.97
N ARG A 376 14.27 2.11 -24.77
CA ARG A 376 13.21 3.07 -24.46
C ARG A 376 11.83 2.45 -24.62
N LEU A 377 10.98 2.69 -23.64
CA LEU A 377 9.60 2.23 -23.59
C LEU A 377 8.68 3.40 -23.27
N PHE A 378 7.75 3.69 -24.18
CA PHE A 378 6.68 4.65 -23.95
C PHE A 378 5.32 3.97 -24.04
N GLY A 379 4.66 3.82 -22.90
CA GLY A 379 3.35 3.20 -22.76
C GLY A 379 2.28 4.24 -22.40
N LEU A 380 1.28 4.39 -23.27
CA LEU A 380 0.09 5.18 -23.01
C LEU A 380 -1.13 4.26 -23.11
N PHE A 381 -1.61 3.74 -21.98
CA PHE A 381 -2.54 2.60 -21.94
C PHE A 381 -4.02 2.98 -22.03
N ASN A 382 -4.35 4.24 -21.80
CA ASN A 382 -5.74 4.70 -21.85
C ASN A 382 -5.83 6.11 -22.44
N GLU A 383 -7.00 6.44 -23.00
CA GLU A 383 -7.33 7.76 -23.55
C GLU A 383 -7.09 8.87 -22.51
N SER A 384 -7.55 8.64 -21.27
CA SER A 384 -7.36 9.53 -20.12
C SER A 384 -6.52 8.83 -19.04
N HIS A 385 -6.88 8.93 -17.76
CA HIS A 385 -6.25 8.11 -16.71
C HIS A 385 -6.40 6.61 -17.02
N MET A 386 -5.51 5.78 -16.49
CA MET A 386 -5.74 4.34 -16.47
C MET A 386 -6.98 4.02 -15.62
N GLN A 387 -7.53 2.83 -15.78
CA GLN A 387 -8.67 2.39 -14.98
C GLN A 387 -8.28 2.30 -13.49
N TYR A 388 -9.28 2.42 -12.61
CA TYR A 388 -9.11 2.02 -11.22
C TYR A 388 -8.72 0.55 -11.15
N GLU A 389 -7.91 0.11 -10.18
CA GLU A 389 -7.55 -1.32 -10.08
C GLU A 389 -8.80 -2.21 -9.93
N ALA A 390 -9.84 -1.71 -9.26
CA ALA A 390 -11.11 -2.40 -9.15
C ALA A 390 -11.83 -2.59 -10.50
N ASP A 391 -11.62 -1.67 -11.45
CA ASP A 391 -12.27 -1.64 -12.77
C ASP A 391 -11.38 -2.15 -13.91
N ARG A 392 -10.07 -2.31 -13.69
CA ARG A 392 -9.06 -2.63 -14.73
C ARG A 392 -9.41 -3.80 -15.65
N LYS A 393 -10.15 -4.80 -15.16
CA LYS A 393 -10.60 -5.96 -15.96
C LYS A 393 -11.67 -5.61 -17.01
N ASN A 394 -12.31 -4.44 -16.90
CA ASN A 394 -13.29 -3.93 -17.83
C ASN A 394 -12.66 -3.07 -18.94
N ASP A 395 -11.34 -2.86 -18.90
CA ASP A 395 -10.64 -2.16 -19.97
C ASP A 395 -10.80 -2.89 -21.33
N ILE A 396 -10.97 -2.10 -22.41
CA ILE A 396 -11.33 -2.61 -23.74
C ILE A 396 -10.20 -3.41 -24.37
N SER A 397 -8.95 -2.93 -24.24
CA SER A 397 -7.76 -3.59 -24.80
C SER A 397 -6.90 -4.25 -23.71
N GLY A 398 -7.26 -4.06 -22.45
CA GLY A 398 -6.48 -4.46 -21.30
C GLY A 398 -5.33 -3.50 -21.05
N GLU A 399 -4.98 -3.32 -19.78
CA GLU A 399 -3.86 -2.49 -19.36
C GLU A 399 -3.07 -3.16 -18.21
N PRO A 400 -1.73 -2.96 -18.17
CA PRO A 400 -0.89 -3.52 -17.12
C PRO A 400 -1.23 -2.92 -15.76
N SER A 401 -1.17 -3.74 -14.72
CA SER A 401 -1.22 -3.28 -13.34
C SER A 401 0.00 -2.41 -13.00
N LEU A 402 -0.13 -1.59 -11.95
CA LEU A 402 1.00 -0.80 -11.43
C LEU A 402 2.19 -1.68 -11.04
N ARG A 403 1.92 -2.89 -10.52
CA ARG A 403 2.95 -3.89 -10.24
C ARG A 403 3.68 -4.33 -11.51
N GLU A 404 2.96 -4.73 -12.54
CA GLU A 404 3.55 -5.17 -13.82
C GLU A 404 4.38 -4.06 -14.47
N MET A 405 3.86 -2.82 -14.49
CA MET A 405 4.61 -1.65 -14.96
C MET A 405 5.91 -1.46 -14.18
N THR A 406 5.86 -1.57 -12.86
CA THR A 406 7.03 -1.43 -11.98
C THR A 406 8.08 -2.50 -12.25
N ASP A 407 7.67 -3.77 -12.34
CA ASP A 407 8.56 -4.89 -12.64
C ASP A 407 9.27 -4.68 -13.99
N LYS A 408 8.50 -4.40 -15.05
CA LYS A 408 9.05 -4.19 -16.40
C LYS A 408 10.00 -2.99 -16.46
N ALA A 409 9.66 -1.89 -15.79
CA ALA A 409 10.51 -0.70 -15.76
C ALA A 409 11.84 -0.99 -15.07
N ILE A 410 11.84 -1.68 -13.92
CA ILE A 410 13.07 -2.03 -13.22
C ILE A 410 13.95 -2.94 -14.08
N ASP A 411 13.36 -3.94 -14.75
CA ASP A 411 14.10 -4.83 -15.65
C ASP A 411 14.79 -4.07 -16.80
N ILE A 412 14.10 -3.08 -17.40
CA ILE A 412 14.66 -2.24 -18.45
C ILE A 412 15.76 -1.32 -17.89
N LEU A 413 15.50 -0.63 -16.79
CA LEU A 413 16.36 0.40 -16.23
C LEU A 413 17.65 -0.16 -15.59
N ASP A 414 17.62 -1.37 -15.01
CA ASP A 414 18.82 -1.99 -14.40
C ASP A 414 19.84 -2.50 -15.43
N ASN A 415 19.49 -2.46 -16.72
CA ASN A 415 20.46 -2.67 -17.79
C ASN A 415 21.59 -1.64 -17.75
N ASN A 416 21.32 -0.42 -17.26
CA ASN A 416 22.33 0.61 -17.06
C ASN A 416 23.18 0.35 -15.80
N LYS A 417 24.51 0.29 -15.98
CA LYS A 417 25.46 0.02 -14.88
C LYS A 417 25.71 1.23 -13.98
N GLU A 418 25.38 2.44 -14.42
CA GLU A 418 25.39 3.64 -13.59
C GLU A 418 24.17 3.71 -12.66
N GLY A 419 23.16 2.85 -12.87
CA GLY A 419 21.93 2.79 -12.09
C GLY A 419 20.79 3.60 -12.68
N PHE A 420 19.73 3.76 -11.89
CA PHE A 420 18.53 4.43 -12.35
C PHE A 420 17.84 5.30 -11.29
N PHE A 421 17.02 6.23 -11.76
CA PHE A 421 16.01 6.92 -10.97
C PHE A 421 14.62 6.57 -11.51
N LEU A 422 13.72 6.11 -10.64
CA LEU A 422 12.36 5.73 -11.01
C LEU A 422 11.36 6.43 -10.09
N MET A 423 10.38 7.11 -10.68
CA MET A 423 9.20 7.62 -9.98
C MET A 423 8.00 6.74 -10.32
N VAL A 424 7.28 6.26 -9.30
CA VAL A 424 6.08 5.43 -9.46
C VAL A 424 4.92 6.04 -8.70
N GLU A 425 3.83 6.32 -9.40
CA GLU A 425 2.64 6.93 -8.82
C GLU A 425 1.41 6.01 -8.92
N ALA A 426 0.67 5.88 -7.81
CA ALA A 426 -0.71 5.40 -7.81
C ALA A 426 -1.69 6.57 -7.76
N GLY A 427 -1.91 7.23 -8.91
CA GLY A 427 -2.71 8.45 -9.01
C GLY A 427 -4.23 8.22 -8.88
N ARG A 428 -4.71 6.99 -9.00
CA ARG A 428 -6.14 6.66 -8.84
C ARG A 428 -6.60 6.55 -7.37
N ILE A 429 -5.67 6.56 -6.40
CA ILE A 429 -6.01 6.64 -4.96
C ILE A 429 -6.75 7.96 -4.68
N ASP A 430 -6.15 9.09 -5.07
CA ASP A 430 -6.73 10.44 -4.98
C ASP A 430 -8.08 10.54 -5.70
N HIS A 431 -8.15 10.08 -6.96
CA HIS A 431 -9.39 10.11 -7.73
C HIS A 431 -10.53 9.33 -7.05
N GLY A 432 -10.23 8.17 -6.45
CA GLY A 432 -11.20 7.39 -5.70
C GLY A 432 -11.72 8.14 -4.47
N HIS A 433 -10.84 8.85 -3.76
CA HIS A 433 -11.22 9.71 -2.65
C HIS A 433 -12.07 10.91 -3.10
N HIS A 434 -11.67 11.58 -4.19
CA HIS A 434 -12.41 12.67 -4.81
C HIS A 434 -13.84 12.28 -5.20
N ALA A 435 -14.02 11.07 -5.74
CA ALA A 435 -15.32 10.49 -6.06
C ALA A 435 -16.13 10.10 -4.81
N GLY A 436 -15.52 10.08 -3.63
CA GLY A 436 -16.12 9.59 -2.39
C GLY A 436 -16.25 8.06 -2.35
N SER A 437 -15.44 7.33 -3.12
CA SER A 437 -15.38 5.87 -3.15
C SER A 437 -14.18 5.36 -2.37
N ALA A 438 -14.40 5.01 -1.10
CA ALA A 438 -13.38 4.34 -0.31
C ALA A 438 -13.01 2.96 -0.89
N HIS A 439 -13.92 2.24 -1.54
CA HIS A 439 -13.58 0.96 -2.16
C HIS A 439 -12.53 1.15 -3.27
N GLY A 440 -12.74 2.11 -4.17
CA GLY A 440 -11.77 2.44 -5.22
C GLY A 440 -10.42 2.84 -4.64
N ALA A 441 -10.41 3.88 -3.80
CA ALA A 441 -9.18 4.41 -3.21
C ALA A 441 -8.34 3.36 -2.45
N LEU A 442 -9.01 2.50 -1.66
CA LEU A 442 -8.31 1.47 -0.90
C LEU A 442 -7.83 0.31 -1.78
N THR A 443 -8.54 -0.03 -2.85
CA THR A 443 -8.11 -1.09 -3.79
C THR A 443 -6.86 -0.63 -4.55
N ASP A 444 -6.83 0.62 -5.02
CA ASP A 444 -5.63 1.21 -5.64
C ASP A 444 -4.46 1.34 -4.66
N THR A 445 -4.73 1.60 -3.37
CA THR A 445 -3.68 1.60 -2.32
C THR A 445 -3.07 0.20 -2.12
N ILE A 446 -3.86 -0.86 -2.26
CA ILE A 446 -3.36 -2.24 -2.20
C ILE A 446 -2.50 -2.55 -3.44
N ALA A 447 -2.95 -2.16 -4.63
CA ALA A 447 -2.18 -2.30 -5.87
C ALA A 447 -0.83 -1.54 -5.80
N PHE A 448 -0.84 -0.36 -5.18
CA PHE A 448 0.37 0.41 -4.88
C PHE A 448 1.32 -0.34 -3.94
N ALA A 449 0.81 -0.95 -2.87
CA ALA A 449 1.62 -1.78 -1.99
C ALA A 449 2.23 -3.00 -2.73
N ASP A 450 1.50 -3.59 -3.67
CA ASP A 450 1.99 -4.69 -4.50
C ASP A 450 3.09 -4.26 -5.48
N ALA A 451 3.03 -3.02 -5.99
CA ALA A 451 4.08 -2.40 -6.80
C ALA A 451 5.35 -2.08 -5.98
N VAL A 452 5.19 -1.57 -4.76
CA VAL A 452 6.32 -1.41 -3.82
C VAL A 452 6.97 -2.76 -3.52
N GLN A 453 6.17 -3.81 -3.32
CA GLN A 453 6.68 -5.17 -3.07
C GLN A 453 7.48 -5.68 -4.27
N ALA A 454 7.03 -5.42 -5.49
CA ALA A 454 7.75 -5.72 -6.73
C ALA A 454 9.14 -5.06 -6.76
N ALA A 455 9.24 -3.77 -6.44
CA ALA A 455 10.54 -3.09 -6.36
C ALA A 455 11.47 -3.67 -5.29
N VAL A 456 10.93 -4.04 -4.12
CA VAL A 456 11.72 -4.70 -3.05
C VAL A 456 12.23 -6.07 -3.51
N GLU A 457 11.47 -6.80 -4.31
CA GLU A 457 11.84 -8.13 -4.83
C GLU A 457 12.89 -8.05 -5.93
N ASN A 458 12.86 -6.99 -6.74
CA ASN A 458 13.66 -6.85 -7.95
C ASN A 458 14.84 -5.86 -7.82
N THR A 459 15.20 -5.46 -6.60
CA THR A 459 16.35 -4.57 -6.37
C THR A 459 17.23 -5.01 -5.20
N ASP A 460 18.52 -4.65 -5.25
CA ASP A 460 19.44 -4.88 -4.13
C ASP A 460 19.28 -3.79 -3.06
N PRO A 461 18.87 -4.11 -1.82
CA PRO A 461 18.71 -3.13 -0.74
C PRO A 461 20.04 -2.51 -0.27
N GLU A 462 21.21 -3.05 -0.64
CA GLU A 462 22.51 -2.42 -0.36
C GLU A 462 22.87 -1.30 -1.36
N GLU A 463 22.18 -1.26 -2.51
CA GLU A 463 22.46 -0.32 -3.60
C GLU A 463 21.23 0.49 -4.04
N THR A 464 20.04 0.21 -3.51
CA THR A 464 18.80 0.87 -3.92
C THR A 464 18.13 1.55 -2.73
N LEU A 465 17.92 2.86 -2.84
CA LEU A 465 17.03 3.60 -1.95
C LEU A 465 15.60 3.49 -2.47
N ILE A 466 14.68 3.02 -1.62
CA ILE A 466 13.24 3.06 -1.89
C ILE A 466 12.58 3.96 -0.86
N ILE A 467 11.85 4.98 -1.31
CA ILE A 467 11.00 5.85 -0.49
C ILE A 467 9.56 5.66 -0.92
N VAL A 468 8.66 5.48 0.04
CA VAL A 468 7.21 5.46 -0.14
C VAL A 468 6.61 6.61 0.64
N THR A 469 5.77 7.41 -0.02
CA THR A 469 5.12 8.58 0.58
C THR A 469 3.77 8.84 -0.08
N ALA A 470 3.07 9.85 0.42
CA ALA A 470 2.03 10.55 -0.31
C ALA A 470 2.46 12.00 -0.59
N ASP A 471 1.76 12.64 -1.50
CA ASP A 471 1.87 14.08 -1.79
C ASP A 471 0.97 14.91 -0.84
N HIS A 472 -0.23 14.42 -0.53
CA HIS A 472 -1.16 14.93 0.47
C HIS A 472 -2.13 13.86 1.00
N SER A 473 -3.09 14.27 1.81
CA SER A 473 -4.15 13.41 2.36
C SER A 473 -5.52 13.81 1.81
N HIS A 474 -6.60 13.24 2.34
CA HIS A 474 -8.00 13.56 2.05
C HIS A 474 -8.80 13.79 3.33
N VAL A 475 -9.98 14.38 3.22
CA VAL A 475 -10.91 14.50 4.35
C VAL A 475 -11.64 13.18 4.65
N PHE A 476 -10.93 12.08 4.42
CA PHE A 476 -11.27 10.69 4.64
C PHE A 476 -11.04 10.29 6.10
N THR A 477 -12.10 9.78 6.73
CA THR A 477 -12.12 9.52 8.16
C THR A 477 -12.42 8.05 8.43
N MET A 478 -11.82 7.54 9.51
CA MET A 478 -12.14 6.25 10.11
C MET A 478 -12.72 6.50 11.50
N ALA A 479 -13.99 6.18 11.69
CA ALA A 479 -14.81 6.58 12.83
C ALA A 479 -15.49 5.40 13.54
N GLY A 480 -16.10 5.70 14.68
CA GLY A 480 -16.86 4.75 15.49
C GLY A 480 -15.99 3.89 16.42
N TYR A 481 -16.60 2.83 16.95
CA TYR A 481 -15.95 1.84 17.82
C TYR A 481 -16.21 0.41 17.30
N PRO A 482 -15.88 0.12 16.02
CA PRO A 482 -16.09 -1.22 15.47
C PRO A 482 -15.27 -2.26 16.23
N LYS A 483 -15.81 -3.48 16.33
CA LYS A 483 -15.07 -4.63 16.84
C LYS A 483 -13.91 -4.95 15.90
N ARG A 484 -12.85 -5.55 16.45
CA ARG A 484 -11.76 -6.11 15.64
C ARG A 484 -12.30 -7.12 14.63
N GLY A 485 -11.89 -7.03 13.37
CA GLY A 485 -12.44 -7.83 12.27
C GLY A 485 -13.78 -7.37 11.73
N ASN A 486 -14.26 -6.17 12.09
CA ASN A 486 -15.38 -5.55 11.39
C ASN A 486 -14.96 -5.22 9.96
N PRO A 487 -15.78 -5.53 8.93
CA PRO A 487 -15.48 -5.13 7.56
C PRO A 487 -15.17 -3.63 7.51
N ILE A 488 -14.00 -3.25 6.96
CA ILE A 488 -13.54 -1.86 7.03
C ILE A 488 -14.44 -0.92 6.20
N LEU A 489 -14.95 -1.41 5.07
CA LEU A 489 -15.97 -0.72 4.25
C LEU A 489 -17.39 -0.81 4.87
N GLY A 490 -17.54 -1.59 5.95
CA GLY A 490 -18.82 -1.91 6.55
C GLY A 490 -19.37 -0.85 7.51
N LYS A 491 -20.63 -1.08 7.89
CA LYS A 491 -21.29 -0.44 9.04
C LYS A 491 -20.54 -0.79 10.34
N VAL A 492 -20.60 0.10 11.33
CA VAL A 492 -19.95 -0.13 12.63
C VAL A 492 -20.69 -1.21 13.44
N VAL A 493 -20.07 -2.36 13.66
CA VAL A 493 -20.57 -3.37 14.62
C VAL A 493 -19.73 -3.34 15.89
N SER A 494 -20.34 -3.03 17.03
CA SER A 494 -19.64 -2.91 18.32
C SER A 494 -19.14 -4.26 18.87
N VAL A 495 -18.15 -4.20 19.78
CA VAL A 495 -17.63 -5.38 20.50
C VAL A 495 -18.76 -6.13 21.21
N GLY A 496 -18.81 -7.46 21.03
CA GLY A 496 -19.84 -8.32 21.61
C GLY A 496 -21.21 -8.24 20.93
N LYS A 497 -21.30 -7.58 19.76
CA LYS A 497 -22.53 -7.48 18.96
C LYS A 497 -22.37 -8.12 17.57
N THR A 498 -23.52 -8.44 16.98
CA THR A 498 -23.66 -8.93 15.60
C THR A 498 -24.32 -7.91 14.70
N GLU A 499 -25.22 -7.08 15.25
CA GLU A 499 -25.96 -6.07 14.51
C GLU A 499 -25.20 -4.73 14.40
N PRO A 500 -25.44 -3.95 13.32
CA PRO A 500 -24.95 -2.59 13.20
C PRO A 500 -25.34 -1.71 14.39
N SER A 501 -24.39 -0.87 14.79
CA SER A 501 -24.59 0.14 15.82
C SER A 501 -25.41 1.29 15.24
N LEU A 502 -26.41 1.75 15.99
CA LEU A 502 -27.24 2.88 15.59
C LEU A 502 -26.69 4.19 16.17
N ALA A 503 -26.71 5.24 15.37
CA ALA A 503 -26.47 6.60 15.83
C ALA A 503 -27.69 7.15 16.63
N LYS A 504 -27.60 8.38 17.12
CA LYS A 504 -28.66 9.01 17.95
C LYS A 504 -30.00 9.20 17.22
N ASP A 505 -29.97 9.25 15.89
CA ASP A 505 -31.16 9.31 15.04
C ASP A 505 -31.74 7.93 14.71
N GLY A 506 -31.19 6.86 15.27
CA GLY A 506 -31.68 5.50 15.07
C GLY A 506 -31.24 4.85 13.76
N MET A 507 -30.37 5.49 12.98
CA MET A 507 -29.84 4.95 11.72
C MET A 507 -28.43 4.36 11.90
N PRO A 508 -28.08 3.27 11.20
CA PRO A 508 -26.71 2.78 11.18
C PRO A 508 -25.77 3.77 10.48
N TYR A 509 -24.47 3.62 10.70
CA TYR A 509 -23.42 4.44 10.08
C TYR A 509 -22.18 3.59 9.78
N THR A 510 -21.38 4.04 8.81
CA THR A 510 -20.16 3.35 8.34
C THR A 510 -18.95 3.67 9.20
N THR A 511 -17.98 2.75 9.18
CA THR A 511 -16.65 2.98 9.77
C THR A 511 -15.91 4.07 9.00
N LEU A 512 -16.04 4.08 7.68
CA LEU A 512 -15.39 5.04 6.80
C LEU A 512 -16.35 6.11 6.32
N GLY A 513 -15.87 7.34 6.14
CA GLY A 513 -16.66 8.43 5.57
C GLY A 513 -15.83 9.67 5.23
N TYR A 514 -16.46 10.64 4.56
CA TYR A 514 -15.81 11.88 4.14
C TYR A 514 -16.45 13.10 4.78
N THR A 515 -15.67 14.16 5.00
CA THR A 515 -16.24 15.42 5.51
C THR A 515 -17.02 16.18 4.43
N ASN A 516 -16.54 16.17 3.19
CA ASN A 516 -17.18 16.87 2.06
C ASN A 516 -17.11 16.03 0.78
N GLY A 517 -17.76 16.49 -0.30
CA GLY A 517 -17.81 15.79 -1.59
C GLY A 517 -19.23 15.59 -2.10
N LYS A 518 -19.43 14.72 -3.10
CA LYS A 518 -20.77 14.42 -3.63
C LYS A 518 -21.64 13.59 -2.68
N GLY A 519 -21.03 12.88 -1.74
CA GLY A 519 -21.72 12.11 -0.72
C GLY A 519 -22.30 10.79 -1.25
N PHE A 520 -23.41 10.36 -0.65
CA PHE A 520 -23.93 9.00 -0.79
C PHE A 520 -24.27 8.60 -2.23
N ARG A 521 -23.87 7.36 -2.59
CA ARG A 521 -24.35 6.60 -3.75
C ARG A 521 -24.43 5.12 -3.40
N ASP A 522 -25.40 4.43 -4.00
CA ASP A 522 -25.48 2.97 -4.02
C ASP A 522 -25.66 2.54 -5.48
N LEU A 523 -24.53 2.24 -6.13
CA LEU A 523 -24.44 1.81 -7.52
C LEU A 523 -24.25 0.29 -7.63
N GLY A 524 -24.49 -0.46 -6.54
CA GLY A 524 -24.33 -1.91 -6.51
C GLY A 524 -22.89 -2.34 -6.77
N SER A 525 -22.68 -3.13 -7.83
CA SER A 525 -21.39 -3.72 -8.19
C SER A 525 -20.56 -2.89 -9.17
N GLU A 526 -20.93 -1.63 -9.41
CA GLU A 526 -20.12 -0.71 -10.22
C GLU A 526 -18.70 -0.61 -9.66
N THR A 527 -17.70 -0.70 -10.53
CA THR A 527 -16.28 -0.70 -10.19
C THR A 527 -15.56 0.57 -10.62
N ASP A 528 -16.12 1.33 -11.57
CA ASP A 528 -15.66 2.66 -11.90
C ASP A 528 -16.18 3.68 -10.86
N ALA A 529 -15.28 4.22 -10.05
CA ALA A 529 -15.66 5.23 -9.06
C ALA A 529 -16.12 6.55 -9.72
N ASP A 530 -15.76 6.83 -10.98
CA ASP A 530 -16.15 8.08 -11.62
C ASP A 530 -17.66 8.13 -11.95
N GLU A 531 -18.35 6.98 -11.97
CA GLU A 531 -19.81 6.91 -12.05
C GLU A 531 -20.50 7.62 -10.86
N GLY A 532 -19.81 7.76 -9.73
CA GLY A 532 -20.26 8.57 -8.60
C GLY A 532 -20.47 10.06 -8.94
N TYR A 533 -19.79 10.57 -9.99
CA TYR A 533 -19.98 11.92 -10.49
C TYR A 533 -21.28 12.11 -11.26
N ASN A 534 -22.00 11.05 -11.62
CA ASN A 534 -23.29 11.19 -12.27
C ASN A 534 -24.36 11.69 -11.27
N GLY A 535 -25.08 12.75 -11.66
CA GLY A 535 -26.14 13.38 -10.86
C GLY A 535 -25.70 14.37 -9.77
N ASP A 536 -26.67 14.88 -9.02
CA ASP A 536 -26.49 15.92 -7.99
C ASP A 536 -25.89 15.35 -6.69
N ALA A 537 -25.20 16.18 -5.91
CA ALA A 537 -24.66 15.76 -4.61
C ALA A 537 -25.78 15.28 -3.66
N ILE A 538 -25.59 14.12 -3.02
CA ILE A 538 -26.48 13.56 -1.99
C ILE A 538 -25.74 13.55 -0.65
N THR A 539 -25.88 14.63 0.10
CA THR A 539 -25.19 14.82 1.40
C THR A 539 -26.14 14.74 2.58
N GLY A 540 -25.59 14.53 3.77
CA GLY A 540 -26.35 14.35 5.00
C GLY A 540 -26.78 12.90 5.22
N ARG A 541 -27.46 12.64 6.34
CA ARG A 541 -27.75 11.29 6.84
C ARG A 541 -28.71 10.53 5.93
N GLN A 542 -28.31 9.33 5.54
CA GLN A 542 -29.07 8.32 4.81
C GLN A 542 -29.35 7.13 5.70
N ASP A 543 -30.49 6.48 5.49
CA ASP A 543 -30.79 5.23 6.18
C ASP A 543 -30.06 4.06 5.49
N LEU A 544 -28.90 3.71 6.02
CA LEU A 544 -28.08 2.63 5.50
C LEU A 544 -28.57 1.24 5.91
N THR A 545 -29.74 1.08 6.54
CA THR A 545 -30.20 -0.22 7.06
C THR A 545 -30.17 -1.32 6.00
N LEU A 546 -30.70 -1.04 4.80
CA LEU A 546 -30.79 -2.01 3.70
C LEU A 546 -29.68 -1.87 2.64
N VAL A 547 -28.77 -0.91 2.79
CA VAL A 547 -27.68 -0.67 1.84
C VAL A 547 -26.53 -1.65 2.11
N ASP A 548 -25.98 -2.26 1.07
CA ASP A 548 -24.72 -3.00 1.19
C ASP A 548 -23.54 -2.03 1.07
N THR A 549 -23.00 -1.61 2.21
CA THR A 549 -21.91 -0.63 2.23
C THR A 549 -20.55 -1.24 1.86
N ASN A 550 -20.45 -2.56 1.66
CA ASN A 550 -19.22 -3.21 1.25
C ASN A 550 -19.07 -3.32 -0.27
N SER A 551 -20.10 -2.96 -1.03
CA SER A 551 -20.08 -3.06 -2.49
C SER A 551 -19.12 -2.03 -3.10
N ALA A 552 -18.59 -2.34 -4.29
CA ALA A 552 -17.67 -1.45 -4.99
C ALA A 552 -18.34 -0.11 -5.38
N GLY A 553 -19.64 -0.15 -5.71
CA GLY A 553 -20.42 1.03 -6.10
C GLY A 553 -20.99 1.83 -4.92
N PHE A 554 -20.56 1.56 -3.69
CA PHE A 554 -20.99 2.34 -2.53
C PHE A 554 -20.07 3.55 -2.30
N HIS A 555 -20.63 4.75 -2.41
CA HIS A 555 -19.94 6.00 -2.10
C HIS A 555 -20.39 6.48 -0.73
N GLN A 556 -19.43 6.83 0.13
CA GLN A 556 -19.71 7.13 1.52
C GLN A 556 -20.48 8.45 1.68
N GLU A 557 -21.22 8.58 2.79
CA GLU A 557 -21.88 9.82 3.16
C GLU A 557 -20.85 10.96 3.34
N SER A 558 -21.26 12.18 2.98
CA SER A 558 -20.51 13.40 3.28
C SER A 558 -21.40 14.46 3.91
N LEU A 559 -20.79 15.35 4.71
CA LEU A 559 -21.52 16.41 5.43
C LEU A 559 -21.69 17.67 4.57
N VAL A 560 -20.64 18.08 3.87
CA VAL A 560 -20.62 19.33 3.09
C VAL A 560 -20.65 19.03 1.58
N PRO A 561 -21.70 19.44 0.85
CA PRO A 561 -21.83 19.14 -0.58
C PRO A 561 -20.79 19.89 -1.40
N ARG A 562 -20.05 19.16 -2.23
CA ARG A 562 -19.15 19.67 -3.28
C ARG A 562 -19.22 18.80 -4.53
N GLY A 563 -18.76 19.34 -5.66
CA GLY A 563 -18.69 18.59 -6.92
C GLY A 563 -17.64 17.47 -6.91
N SER A 564 -16.60 17.62 -6.07
CA SER A 564 -15.57 16.64 -5.75
C SER A 564 -15.20 16.83 -4.28
N GLU A 565 -14.84 15.74 -3.60
CA GLU A 565 -14.23 15.78 -2.27
C GLU A 565 -12.89 16.57 -2.32
N THR A 566 -12.41 17.08 -1.18
CA THR A 566 -11.16 17.86 -1.12
C THR A 566 -10.03 17.07 -0.49
N HIS A 567 -8.80 17.34 -0.92
CA HIS A 567 -7.61 17.00 -0.15
C HIS A 567 -7.69 17.50 1.30
N ALA A 568 -6.82 16.95 2.15
CA ALA A 568 -6.58 17.42 3.50
C ALA A 568 -5.10 17.78 3.71
N GLY A 569 -4.87 18.73 4.64
CA GLY A 569 -3.57 19.39 4.83
C GLY A 569 -2.77 18.89 6.03
N GLU A 570 -3.14 17.77 6.63
CA GLU A 570 -2.32 17.13 7.66
C GLU A 570 -1.08 16.45 7.07
N ASP A 571 -0.14 16.14 7.96
CA ASP A 571 1.08 15.44 7.60
C ASP A 571 0.78 14.03 7.06
N VAL A 572 1.57 13.60 6.08
CA VAL A 572 1.54 12.24 5.51
C VAL A 572 2.75 11.42 5.94
N GLY A 573 2.66 10.10 5.85
CA GLY A 573 3.77 9.21 6.19
C GLY A 573 4.85 9.15 5.11
N ILE A 574 6.10 9.04 5.54
CA ILE A 574 7.25 8.69 4.69
C ILE A 574 7.82 7.37 5.23
N TYR A 575 8.03 6.38 4.37
CA TYR A 575 8.63 5.08 4.70
C TYR A 575 9.85 4.87 3.81
N ALA A 576 10.98 4.43 4.35
CA ALA A 576 12.20 4.27 3.56
C ALA A 576 13.03 3.04 3.93
N MET A 577 13.68 2.46 2.92
CA MET A 577 14.70 1.42 3.07
C MET A 577 15.88 1.63 2.11
N GLY A 578 17.02 1.00 2.40
CA GLY A 578 18.24 1.11 1.61
C GLY A 578 19.18 2.25 2.03
N PRO A 579 20.18 2.60 1.20
CA PRO A 579 21.17 3.63 1.53
C PRO A 579 20.53 4.99 1.78
N GLY A 580 20.91 5.66 2.88
CA GLY A 580 20.35 6.96 3.25
C GLY A 580 18.95 6.94 3.90
N ALA A 581 18.24 5.81 3.93
CA ALA A 581 16.87 5.73 4.44
C ALA A 581 16.70 6.16 5.92
N HIS A 582 17.74 5.99 6.73
CA HIS A 582 17.76 6.42 8.14
C HIS A 582 17.65 7.93 8.37
N LEU A 583 17.81 8.72 7.32
CA LEU A 583 17.58 10.17 7.35
C LEU A 583 16.07 10.50 7.38
N VAL A 584 15.21 9.54 7.04
CA VAL A 584 13.76 9.64 7.20
C VAL A 584 13.39 9.37 8.66
N THR A 585 13.30 10.44 9.45
CA THR A 585 12.92 10.38 10.86
C THR A 585 12.22 11.67 11.28
N GLY A 586 11.31 11.58 12.25
CA GLY A 586 10.60 12.75 12.81
C GLY A 586 9.60 13.38 11.83
N THR A 587 9.34 14.67 12.02
CA THR A 587 8.43 15.47 11.17
C THR A 587 9.23 16.46 10.35
N ASN A 588 9.05 16.44 9.03
CA ASN A 588 9.89 17.15 8.08
C ASN A 588 9.06 18.03 7.14
N GLU A 589 9.71 19.00 6.50
CA GLU A 589 9.15 19.54 5.25
C GLU A 589 9.13 18.44 4.19
N GLN A 590 8.10 18.42 3.35
CA GLN A 590 8.01 17.46 2.24
C GLN A 590 9.22 17.53 1.29
N SER A 591 9.85 18.70 1.15
CA SER A 591 11.06 18.87 0.36
C SER A 591 12.28 18.08 0.87
N VAL A 592 12.25 17.56 2.09
CA VAL A 592 13.33 16.70 2.61
C VAL A 592 13.52 15.45 1.75
N ILE A 593 12.46 14.98 1.08
CA ILE A 593 12.47 13.76 0.27
C ILE A 593 13.52 13.89 -0.84
N PHE A 594 13.54 15.02 -1.56
CA PHE A 594 14.60 15.33 -2.52
C PHE A 594 15.99 15.25 -1.90
N HIS A 595 16.19 15.87 -0.74
CA HIS A 595 17.49 15.91 -0.09
C HIS A 595 17.96 14.53 0.39
N VAL A 596 17.05 13.64 0.78
CA VAL A 596 17.38 12.24 1.09
C VAL A 596 17.80 11.49 -0.17
N MET A 597 17.09 11.67 -1.28
CA MET A 597 17.44 11.08 -2.58
C MET A 597 18.80 11.59 -3.08
N ASP A 598 19.04 12.90 -3.06
CA ASP A 598 20.34 13.50 -3.41
C ASP A 598 21.45 13.02 -2.47
N TYR A 599 21.20 12.91 -1.16
CA TYR A 599 22.22 12.38 -0.26
C TYR A 599 22.57 10.92 -0.62
N ALA A 600 21.56 10.10 -0.87
CA ALA A 600 21.75 8.68 -1.14
C ALA A 600 22.49 8.44 -2.46
N ALA A 601 22.16 9.16 -3.53
CA ALA A 601 22.72 8.95 -4.87
C ALA A 601 23.73 10.02 -5.34
N ASP A 602 23.98 11.07 -4.54
CA ASP A 602 24.87 12.22 -4.85
C ASP A 602 24.50 12.90 -6.18
N LEU A 603 23.19 12.95 -6.51
CA LEU A 603 22.65 13.34 -7.82
C LEU A 603 23.20 14.69 -8.29
N VAL A 604 23.12 15.73 -7.45
CA VAL A 604 23.59 17.08 -7.78
C VAL A 604 25.07 17.06 -8.17
N LYS A 605 25.91 16.40 -7.36
CA LYS A 605 27.35 16.40 -7.58
C LYS A 605 27.75 15.55 -8.78
N GLN A 606 27.04 14.45 -9.03
CA GLN A 606 27.28 13.62 -10.22
C GLN A 606 26.89 14.37 -11.50
N ALA A 607 25.75 15.07 -11.49
CA ALA A 607 25.33 15.91 -12.60
C ALA A 607 26.33 17.07 -12.86
N GLU A 608 26.75 17.78 -11.81
CA GLU A 608 27.79 18.81 -11.92
C GLU A 608 29.11 18.26 -12.49
N LYS A 609 29.48 17.02 -12.16
CA LYS A 609 30.67 16.36 -12.70
C LYS A 609 30.52 15.94 -14.15
N ALA A 610 29.31 15.61 -14.61
CA ALA A 610 29.06 15.27 -16.00
C ALA A 610 29.12 16.50 -16.93
N ILE A 611 28.74 17.67 -16.41
CA ILE A 611 28.74 18.95 -17.15
C ILE A 611 30.14 19.58 -17.25
N ASN A 612 30.99 19.41 -16.24
CA ASN A 612 32.33 20.03 -16.15
C ASN A 612 33.47 19.12 -16.62
#